data_AF-X1GGT5-F1
#
_entry.id   AF-X1GGT5-F1
#
_cell.length_a   1.000
_cell.length_b   1.000
_cell.length_c   1.000
_cell.angle_alpha   90.00
_cell.angle_beta   90.00
_cell.angle_gamma   90.00
#
_symmetry.space_group_name_H-M   'P 1'
#
loop_
_entity.id
_entity.type
_entity.pdbx_description
1 polymer ?
#
loop_
_entity_poly.entity_id
_entity_poly.type
_entity_poly.pdbx_seq_one_letter_code
_entity_poly.pdbx_strand_id
1 'polypeptide(L)'
;PIIHTPCIQSGASAPVTLAGALVSANAENLSSLVIAQLKREGVPFLMGGVLTIMDMRDAMMPYGAPELSLALSGFMDIAHYYGVPTWGTAGCSDSKLPDEQAAVEATFSCLFSMLSGANLVHDVGYLESGKTGALETIVMADEIIGYIKRIARGIEVNEETLAVDVIKEIGPGGNFLVHPHTLRNFRKELWEPDLSDRQTLSKWVEDGKKRT
;
A
#
# COMPACT_ATOMS: atom_id res chain seq x y z
N PRO A 1 21.43 4.70 5.14
CA PRO A 1 20.63 5.93 5.32
C PRO A 1 20.15 5.98 6.77
N ILE A 2 19.96 7.17 7.34
CA ILE A 2 19.34 7.34 8.66
C ILE A 2 17.83 7.45 8.44
N ILE A 3 17.06 6.72 9.23
CA ILE A 3 15.60 6.82 9.22
C ILE A 3 15.22 7.29 10.61
N HIS A 4 14.54 8.44 10.69
CA HIS A 4 13.92 8.85 11.94
C HIS A 4 12.44 8.45 11.93
N THR A 5 12.06 7.63 12.88
CA THR A 5 10.72 7.02 12.93
C THR A 5 10.03 7.40 14.24
N PRO A 6 9.51 8.63 14.36
CA PRO A 6 8.67 8.97 15.50
C PRO A 6 7.40 8.12 15.48
N CYS A 7 7.02 7.62 16.65
CA CYS A 7 5.79 6.87 16.84
C CYS A 7 4.76 7.82 17.47
N ILE A 8 3.94 8.42 16.62
CA ILE A 8 2.98 9.45 17.02
C ILE A 8 1.61 8.80 17.22
N GLN A 9 1.14 8.86 18.46
CA GLN A 9 -0.15 8.36 18.88
C GLN A 9 -1.07 9.55 19.18
N SER A 10 -1.93 9.87 18.22
CA SER A 10 -2.91 10.95 18.35
C SER A 10 -3.84 10.63 19.52
N GLY A 11 -3.85 11.50 20.53
CA GLY A 11 -4.59 11.32 21.79
C GLY A 11 -3.75 10.78 22.95
N ALA A 12 -2.48 10.44 22.73
CA ALA A 12 -1.55 10.00 23.76
C ALA A 12 -0.22 10.78 23.73
N SER A 13 0.66 10.50 22.77
CA SER A 13 1.95 11.19 22.61
C SER A 13 1.86 12.49 21.79
N ALA A 14 0.73 12.74 21.13
CA ALA A 14 0.41 13.98 20.42
C ALA A 14 -1.07 14.37 20.57
N PRO A 15 -1.47 15.61 20.20
CA PRO A 15 -2.88 16.00 20.19
C PRO A 15 -3.73 15.03 19.37
N VAL A 16 -4.98 14.81 19.79
CA VAL A 16 -5.90 13.87 19.13
C VAL A 16 -6.27 14.29 17.70
N THR A 17 -6.09 15.56 17.34
CA THR A 17 -6.36 16.05 15.99
C THR A 17 -5.22 15.66 15.06
N LEU A 18 -5.55 15.06 13.90
CA LEU A 18 -4.52 14.60 12.95
C LEU A 18 -3.60 15.73 12.47
N ALA A 19 -4.13 16.94 12.29
CA ALA A 19 -3.31 18.10 11.96
C ALA A 19 -2.30 18.44 13.07
N GLY A 20 -2.69 18.35 14.33
CA GLY A 20 -1.79 18.54 15.47
C GLY A 20 -0.73 17.44 15.54
N ALA A 21 -1.12 16.19 15.33
CA ALA A 21 -0.20 15.06 15.24
C ALA A 21 0.83 15.22 14.10
N LEU A 22 0.41 15.71 12.92
CA LEU A 22 1.29 16.01 11.81
C LEU A 22 2.31 17.11 12.14
N VAL A 23 1.89 18.16 12.84
CA VAL A 23 2.80 19.22 13.29
C VAL A 23 3.89 18.64 14.22
N SER A 24 3.50 17.79 15.18
CA SER A 24 4.46 17.11 16.07
C SER A 24 5.40 16.19 15.29
N ALA A 25 4.87 15.32 14.42
CA ALA A 25 5.66 14.39 13.62
C ALA A 25 6.68 15.11 12.72
N ASN A 26 6.25 16.22 12.11
CA ASN A 26 7.10 17.06 11.29
C ASN A 26 8.22 17.72 12.11
N ALA A 27 7.89 18.28 13.29
CA ALA A 27 8.88 18.90 14.17
C ALA A 27 9.96 17.90 14.63
N GLU A 28 9.57 16.68 15.01
CA GLU A 28 10.50 15.62 15.40
C GLU A 28 11.41 15.20 14.24
N ASN A 29 10.86 15.01 13.04
CA ASN A 29 11.64 14.69 11.85
C ASN A 29 12.62 15.79 11.44
N LEU A 30 12.20 17.06 11.46
CA LEU A 30 13.08 18.18 11.14
C LEU A 30 14.21 18.33 12.16
N SER A 31 13.92 18.15 13.45
CA SER A 31 14.94 18.14 14.51
C SER A 31 16.00 17.08 14.23
N SER A 32 15.58 15.85 13.94
CA SER A 32 16.48 14.74 13.62
C SER A 32 17.25 14.94 12.32
N LEU A 33 16.63 15.53 11.31
CA LEU A 33 17.29 15.89 10.05
C LEU A 33 18.40 16.92 10.31
N VAL A 34 18.13 17.99 11.06
CA VAL A 34 19.13 19.01 11.41
C VAL A 34 20.29 18.38 12.17
N ILE A 35 20.02 17.53 13.16
CA ILE A 35 21.07 16.82 13.91
C ILE A 35 21.92 15.96 12.97
N ALA A 36 21.29 15.22 12.05
CA ALA A 36 21.99 14.38 11.09
C ALA A 36 22.90 15.20 10.17
N GLN A 37 22.38 16.31 9.61
CA GLN A 37 23.15 17.17 8.71
C GLN A 37 24.25 17.96 9.42
N LEU A 38 24.06 18.36 10.67
CA LEU A 38 25.12 18.98 11.49
C LEU A 38 26.24 17.99 11.82
N LYS A 39 25.92 16.70 12.01
CA LYS A 39 26.93 15.67 12.25
C LYS A 39 27.75 15.38 10.99
N ARG A 40 27.09 15.30 9.83
CA ARG A 40 27.74 15.14 8.53
C ARG A 40 26.81 15.63 7.42
N GLU A 41 27.20 16.73 6.78
CA GLU A 41 26.49 17.28 5.64
C GLU A 41 26.35 16.25 4.51
N GLY A 42 25.16 16.18 3.92
CA GLY A 42 24.84 15.25 2.83
C GLY A 42 24.61 13.80 3.27
N VAL A 43 24.52 13.52 4.58
CA VAL A 43 24.16 12.17 5.03
C VAL A 43 22.76 11.79 4.52
N PRO A 44 22.57 10.61 3.91
CA PRO A 44 21.25 10.17 3.46
C PRO A 44 20.28 10.04 4.63
N PHE A 45 19.12 10.66 4.52
CA PHE A 45 18.08 10.71 5.55
C PHE A 45 16.70 10.41 4.93
N LEU A 46 15.87 9.65 5.64
CA LEU A 46 14.47 9.44 5.30
C LEU A 46 13.60 10.01 6.41
N MET A 47 12.62 10.81 6.02
CA MET A 47 11.54 11.23 6.92
C MET A 47 10.56 10.09 7.05
N GLY A 48 10.35 9.62 8.28
CA GLY A 48 9.49 8.49 8.55
C GLY A 48 8.56 8.76 9.71
N GLY A 49 7.83 7.71 10.05
CA GLY A 49 7.02 7.67 11.26
C GLY A 49 5.91 6.64 11.15
N VAL A 50 5.41 6.23 12.30
CA VAL A 50 4.12 5.54 12.40
C VAL A 50 3.19 6.54 13.07
N LEU A 51 2.28 7.11 12.28
CA LEU A 51 1.32 8.11 12.74
C LEU A 51 -0.04 7.42 12.79
N THR A 52 -0.57 7.21 13.98
CA THR A 52 -1.90 6.62 14.17
C THR A 52 -2.57 7.20 15.41
N ILE A 53 -3.73 6.67 15.78
CA ILE A 53 -4.46 7.05 16.99
C ILE A 53 -4.06 6.15 18.17
N MET A 54 -4.39 6.60 19.38
CA MET A 54 -4.61 5.68 20.48
C MET A 54 -6.10 5.30 20.50
N ASP A 55 -6.40 4.01 20.33
CA ASP A 55 -7.73 3.49 20.63
C ASP A 55 -7.96 3.61 22.14
N MET A 56 -8.87 4.50 22.53
CA MET A 56 -9.12 4.84 23.93
C MET A 56 -9.87 3.74 24.69
N ARG A 57 -10.52 2.82 23.99
CA ARG A 57 -11.29 1.74 24.62
C ARG A 57 -10.35 0.69 25.19
N ASP A 58 -9.37 0.28 24.38
CA ASP A 58 -8.48 -0.83 24.70
C ASP A 58 -7.03 -0.38 24.94
N ALA A 59 -6.77 0.93 24.92
CA ALA A 59 -5.44 1.54 25.05
C ALA A 59 -4.43 0.95 24.05
N MET A 60 -4.91 0.72 22.82
CA MET A 60 -4.15 0.08 21.74
C MET A 60 -3.73 1.08 20.67
N MET A 61 -2.67 0.75 19.94
CA MET A 61 -2.18 1.53 18.81
C MET A 61 -2.54 0.80 17.50
N PRO A 62 -3.72 1.05 16.92
CA PRO A 62 -4.17 0.32 15.75
C PRO A 62 -3.31 0.66 14.52
N TYR A 63 -2.95 -0.37 13.76
CA TYR A 63 -2.30 -0.27 12.46
C TYR A 63 -3.32 -0.26 11.31
N GLY A 64 -4.49 -0.86 11.53
CA GLY A 64 -5.60 -0.94 10.57
C GLY A 64 -6.54 0.27 10.62
N ALA A 65 -6.32 1.20 11.54
CA ALA A 65 -7.14 2.41 11.65
C ALA A 65 -7.02 3.28 10.38
N PRO A 66 -8.14 3.84 9.87
CA PRO A 66 -8.10 4.70 8.69
C PRO A 66 -7.25 5.96 8.91
N GLU A 67 -7.16 6.43 10.16
CA GLU A 67 -6.31 7.56 10.54
C GLU A 67 -4.83 7.31 10.26
N LEU A 68 -4.36 6.05 10.32
CA LEU A 68 -2.98 5.73 9.98
C LEU A 68 -2.71 6.04 8.50
N SER A 69 -3.55 5.54 7.60
CA SER A 69 -3.38 5.75 6.16
C SER A 69 -3.54 7.22 5.79
N LEU A 70 -4.48 7.92 6.41
CA LEU A 70 -4.73 9.34 6.17
C LEU A 70 -3.57 10.23 6.68
N ALA A 71 -3.14 10.02 7.92
CA ALA A 71 -2.07 10.80 8.53
C ALA A 71 -0.73 10.53 7.82
N LEU A 72 -0.42 9.27 7.48
CA LEU A 72 0.77 8.96 6.69
C LEU A 72 0.73 9.66 5.34
N SER A 73 -0.40 9.65 4.63
CA SER A 73 -0.52 10.33 3.33
C SER A 73 -0.22 11.83 3.45
N GLY A 74 -0.81 12.52 4.44
CA GLY A 74 -0.50 13.93 4.67
C GLY A 74 0.95 14.18 5.11
N PHE A 75 1.55 13.23 5.83
CA PHE A 75 2.98 13.29 6.17
C PHE A 75 3.89 13.10 4.95
N MET A 76 3.50 12.24 4.00
CA MET A 76 4.22 12.08 2.73
C MET A 76 4.22 13.39 1.94
N ASP A 77 3.08 14.08 1.85
CA ASP A 77 2.99 15.38 1.17
C ASP A 77 3.95 16.42 1.78
N ILE A 78 4.07 16.45 3.11
CA ILE A 78 5.03 17.33 3.81
C ILE A 78 6.47 16.97 3.46
N ALA A 79 6.82 15.69 3.45
CA ALA A 79 8.18 15.25 3.11
C ALA A 79 8.53 15.51 1.64
N HIS A 80 7.58 15.31 0.73
CA HIS A 80 7.72 15.65 -0.69
C HIS A 80 7.91 17.16 -0.89
N TYR A 81 7.20 18.00 -0.13
CA TYR A 81 7.41 19.45 -0.15
C TYR A 81 8.86 19.84 0.21
N TYR A 82 9.50 19.12 1.15
CA TYR A 82 10.92 19.33 1.45
C TYR A 82 11.89 18.63 0.49
N GLY A 83 11.40 17.81 -0.43
CA GLY A 83 12.23 16.99 -1.32
C GLY A 83 13.02 15.90 -0.60
N VAL A 84 12.53 15.42 0.56
CA VAL A 84 13.19 14.38 1.35
C VAL A 84 12.47 13.03 1.14
N PRO A 85 13.20 11.93 0.87
CA PRO A 85 12.58 10.62 0.71
C PRO A 85 11.88 10.14 1.99
N THR A 86 10.87 9.29 1.81
CA THR A 86 10.00 8.87 2.90
C THR A 86 10.12 7.41 3.30
N TRP A 87 9.85 7.15 4.56
CA TRP A 87 9.68 5.82 5.15
C TRP A 87 8.23 5.65 5.61
N GLY A 88 7.43 4.91 4.84
CA GLY A 88 6.01 4.68 5.06
C GLY A 88 5.70 3.28 5.63
N THR A 89 4.50 3.10 6.17
CA THR A 89 4.03 1.82 6.74
C THR A 89 2.87 1.28 5.91
N ALA A 90 2.86 -0.03 5.63
CA ALA A 90 1.74 -0.70 4.98
C ALA A 90 1.73 -2.22 5.20
N GLY A 91 0.66 -2.89 4.77
CA GLY A 91 0.61 -4.36 4.73
C GLY A 91 0.47 -5.00 6.11
N CYS A 92 -0.03 -4.23 7.06
CA CYS A 92 -0.19 -4.55 8.47
C CYS A 92 -1.67 -4.55 8.86
N SER A 93 -2.01 -5.28 9.92
CA SER A 93 -3.39 -5.39 10.40
C SER A 93 -3.47 -5.53 11.93
N ASP A 94 -4.63 -5.13 12.48
CA ASP A 94 -5.00 -5.33 13.88
C ASP A 94 -5.69 -6.68 14.14
N SER A 95 -5.96 -7.45 13.07
CA SER A 95 -6.49 -8.80 13.15
C SER A 95 -5.51 -9.73 13.84
N LYS A 96 -6.05 -10.80 14.43
CA LYS A 96 -5.30 -11.83 15.15
C LYS A 96 -4.98 -13.01 14.23
N LEU A 97 -5.60 -13.03 13.05
CA LEU A 97 -5.51 -14.11 12.07
C LEU A 97 -5.32 -13.53 10.66
N PRO A 98 -4.77 -14.31 9.72
CA PRO A 98 -4.79 -13.97 8.29
C PRO A 98 -6.22 -14.16 7.74
N ASP A 99 -7.09 -13.21 8.03
CA ASP A 99 -8.52 -13.25 7.70
C ASP A 99 -8.95 -12.05 6.84
N GLU A 100 -10.27 -11.89 6.67
CA GLU A 100 -10.86 -10.83 5.87
C GLU A 100 -10.52 -9.43 6.41
N GLN A 101 -10.42 -9.27 7.74
CA GLN A 101 -9.99 -8.00 8.33
C GLN A 101 -8.53 -7.71 7.93
N ALA A 102 -7.65 -8.71 8.03
CA ALA A 102 -6.25 -8.55 7.63
C ALA A 102 -6.10 -8.19 6.15
N ALA A 103 -6.87 -8.84 5.27
CA ALA A 103 -6.87 -8.53 3.84
C ALA A 103 -7.31 -7.09 3.56
N VAL A 104 -8.40 -6.62 4.18
CA VAL A 104 -8.94 -5.27 3.97
C VAL A 104 -7.97 -4.20 4.46
N GLU A 105 -7.46 -4.31 5.68
CA GLU A 105 -6.56 -3.33 6.28
C GLU A 105 -5.21 -3.27 5.54
N ALA A 106 -4.64 -4.42 5.17
CA ALA A 106 -3.42 -4.50 4.37
C ALA A 106 -3.64 -3.89 2.97
N THR A 107 -4.79 -4.14 2.34
CA THR A 107 -5.10 -3.60 1.00
C THR A 107 -5.14 -2.07 1.02
N PHE A 108 -5.89 -1.47 1.95
CA PHE A 108 -6.00 -0.01 2.01
C PHE A 108 -4.67 0.65 2.37
N SER A 109 -3.96 0.15 3.38
CA SER A 109 -2.66 0.71 3.76
C SER A 109 -1.63 0.65 2.62
N CYS A 110 -1.56 -0.48 1.89
CA CYS A 110 -0.69 -0.59 0.72
C CYS A 110 -1.12 0.35 -0.41
N LEU A 111 -2.43 0.49 -0.66
CA LEU A 111 -2.96 1.36 -1.70
C LEU A 111 -2.63 2.83 -1.39
N PHE A 112 -2.85 3.28 -0.16
CA PHE A 112 -2.52 4.64 0.27
C PHE A 112 -1.02 4.91 0.26
N SER A 113 -0.18 3.95 0.68
CA SER A 113 1.28 4.09 0.54
C SER A 113 1.71 4.30 -0.93
N MET A 114 1.08 3.59 -1.87
CA MET A 114 1.34 3.79 -3.29
C MET A 114 0.85 5.16 -3.78
N LEU A 115 -0.41 5.52 -3.47
CA LEU A 115 -1.02 6.78 -3.93
C LEU A 115 -0.34 8.02 -3.34
N SER A 116 0.18 7.93 -2.12
CA SER A 116 0.92 9.00 -1.45
C SER A 116 2.40 9.06 -1.84
N GLY A 117 2.88 8.19 -2.73
CA GLY A 117 4.26 8.20 -3.22
C GLY A 117 5.30 7.90 -2.15
N ALA A 118 5.00 6.99 -1.21
CA ALA A 118 5.97 6.54 -0.22
C ALA A 118 7.18 5.86 -0.89
N ASN A 119 8.40 6.20 -0.47
CA ASN A 119 9.61 5.70 -1.15
C ASN A 119 10.06 4.33 -0.64
N LEU A 120 10.01 4.11 0.68
CA LEU A 120 10.39 2.85 1.29
C LEU A 120 9.31 2.44 2.29
N VAL A 121 8.69 1.30 2.03
CA VAL A 121 7.53 0.81 2.78
C VAL A 121 7.90 -0.45 3.56
N HIS A 122 7.49 -0.51 4.82
CA HIS A 122 7.80 -1.60 5.76
C HIS A 122 6.53 -2.18 6.41
N ASP A 123 6.74 -3.15 7.31
CA ASP A 123 5.72 -3.81 8.16
C ASP A 123 4.76 -4.77 7.45
N VAL A 124 5.10 -5.13 6.22
CA VAL A 124 4.37 -6.12 5.43
C VAL A 124 4.32 -7.47 6.17
N GLY A 125 3.10 -7.94 6.47
CA GLY A 125 2.85 -9.21 7.12
C GLY A 125 2.56 -9.13 8.63
N TYR A 126 2.55 -7.94 9.23
CA TYR A 126 2.22 -7.77 10.64
C TYR A 126 0.72 -7.95 10.94
N LEU A 127 0.46 -8.61 12.06
CA LEU A 127 -0.83 -8.81 12.72
C LEU A 127 -0.78 -8.28 14.15
N GLU A 128 -1.94 -8.18 14.78
CA GLU A 128 -2.11 -7.76 16.17
C GLU A 128 -1.38 -6.44 16.47
N SER A 129 -1.56 -5.44 15.59
CA SER A 129 -0.96 -4.12 15.74
C SER A 129 0.58 -4.17 15.84
N GLY A 130 1.20 -5.03 15.04
CA GLY A 130 2.67 -5.18 14.99
C GLY A 130 3.24 -6.16 16.02
N LYS A 131 2.42 -6.84 16.82
CA LYS A 131 2.89 -7.80 17.84
C LYS A 131 3.18 -9.19 17.30
N THR A 132 2.53 -9.55 16.20
CA THR A 132 2.61 -10.90 15.61
C THR A 132 2.99 -10.80 14.14
N GLY A 133 3.93 -11.63 13.69
CA GLY A 133 4.21 -11.86 12.28
C GLY A 133 3.68 -13.21 11.84
N ALA A 134 3.06 -13.28 10.66
CA ALA A 134 2.59 -14.54 10.07
C ALA A 134 3.12 -14.69 8.64
N LEU A 135 3.44 -15.92 8.22
CA LEU A 135 3.96 -16.16 6.88
C LEU A 135 2.83 -16.07 5.84
N GLU A 136 1.63 -16.51 6.24
CA GLU A 136 0.42 -16.47 5.44
C GLU A 136 0.04 -15.03 5.07
N THR A 137 0.22 -14.07 6.00
CA THR A 137 -0.03 -12.66 5.72
C THR A 137 1.02 -12.05 4.80
N ILE A 138 2.25 -12.53 4.81
CA ILE A 138 3.28 -12.10 3.85
C ILE A 138 2.90 -12.55 2.43
N VAL A 139 2.48 -13.81 2.27
CA VAL A 139 2.02 -14.34 0.97
C VAL A 139 0.78 -13.59 0.49
N MET A 140 -0.19 -13.35 1.37
CA MET A 140 -1.37 -12.54 1.07
C MET A 140 -1.00 -11.10 0.68
N ALA A 141 -0.05 -10.48 1.39
CA ALA A 141 0.38 -9.12 1.09
C ALA A 141 1.16 -9.03 -0.23
N ASP A 142 1.92 -10.06 -0.62
CA ASP A 142 2.59 -10.11 -1.92
C ASP A 142 1.57 -10.06 -3.07
N GLU A 143 0.49 -10.84 -2.98
CA GLU A 143 -0.63 -10.79 -3.93
C GLU A 143 -1.29 -9.40 -3.98
N ILE A 144 -1.58 -8.81 -2.81
CA ILE A 144 -2.14 -7.44 -2.69
C ILE A 144 -1.21 -6.41 -3.34
N ILE A 145 0.10 -6.49 -3.09
CA ILE A 145 1.11 -5.61 -3.68
C ILE A 145 1.18 -5.84 -5.19
N GLY A 146 1.05 -7.07 -5.67
CA GLY A 146 0.92 -7.41 -7.09
C GLY A 146 -0.25 -6.69 -7.76
N TYR A 147 -1.44 -6.76 -7.15
CA TYR A 147 -2.62 -5.99 -7.57
C TYR A 147 -2.34 -4.49 -7.65
N ILE A 148 -1.76 -3.93 -6.60
CA ILE A 148 -1.51 -2.50 -6.50
C ILE A 148 -0.44 -2.05 -7.51
N LYS A 149 0.60 -2.86 -7.77
CA LYS A 149 1.58 -2.60 -8.83
C LYS A 149 0.93 -2.58 -10.21
N ARG A 150 -0.04 -3.47 -10.48
CA ARG A 150 -0.81 -3.44 -11.73
C ARG A 150 -1.64 -2.16 -11.84
N ILE A 151 -2.27 -1.71 -10.76
CA ILE A 151 -3.02 -0.45 -10.72
C ILE A 151 -2.07 0.73 -10.96
N ALA A 152 -0.93 0.76 -10.28
CA ALA A 152 0.08 1.81 -10.37
C ALA A 152 0.70 1.96 -11.76
N ARG A 153 0.75 0.87 -12.55
CA ARG A 153 1.17 0.92 -13.97
C ARG A 153 0.28 1.84 -14.81
N GLY A 154 -0.96 2.09 -14.37
CA GLY A 154 -1.92 2.94 -15.08
C GLY A 154 -2.41 2.32 -16.38
N ILE A 155 -2.83 3.19 -17.30
CA ILE A 155 -3.31 2.84 -18.63
C ILE A 155 -2.31 3.40 -19.64
N GLU A 156 -1.67 2.52 -20.41
CA GLU A 156 -0.79 2.93 -21.49
C GLU A 156 -1.63 3.39 -22.70
N VAL A 157 -1.39 4.62 -23.16
CA VAL A 157 -2.13 5.21 -24.28
C VAL A 157 -1.17 5.52 -25.42
N ASN A 158 -1.24 4.73 -26.49
CA ASN A 158 -0.52 4.91 -27.74
C ASN A 158 -1.35 4.35 -28.91
N GLU A 159 -0.85 4.46 -30.15
CA GLU A 159 -1.56 4.00 -31.35
C GLU A 159 -1.93 2.50 -31.30
N GLU A 160 -1.06 1.65 -30.75
CA GLU A 160 -1.29 0.20 -30.63
C GLU A 160 -2.31 -0.15 -29.54
N THR A 161 -2.21 0.49 -28.37
CA THR A 161 -3.06 0.20 -27.20
C THR A 161 -4.47 0.77 -27.35
N LEU A 162 -4.64 1.83 -28.15
CA LEU A 162 -5.95 2.35 -28.53
C LEU A 162 -6.78 1.35 -29.34
N ALA A 163 -6.12 0.47 -30.12
CA ALA A 163 -6.74 -0.63 -30.86
C ALA A 163 -7.95 -0.21 -31.75
N VAL A 164 -8.00 1.05 -32.20
CA VAL A 164 -9.15 1.62 -32.93
C VAL A 164 -9.42 0.88 -34.24
N ASP A 165 -8.38 0.47 -34.95
CA ASP A 165 -8.53 -0.28 -36.21
C ASP A 165 -9.06 -1.69 -35.98
N VAL A 166 -8.64 -2.35 -34.89
CA VAL A 166 -9.17 -3.66 -34.48
C VAL A 166 -10.67 -3.56 -34.17
N ILE A 167 -11.08 -2.50 -33.47
CA ILE A 167 -12.49 -2.26 -33.15
C ILE A 167 -13.32 -2.08 -34.44
N LYS A 168 -12.81 -1.30 -35.41
CA LYS A 168 -13.47 -1.10 -36.70
C LYS A 168 -13.55 -2.39 -37.53
N GLU A 169 -12.48 -3.17 -37.54
CA GLU A 169 -12.38 -4.43 -38.28
C GLU A 169 -13.41 -5.46 -37.80
N ILE A 170 -13.52 -5.64 -36.48
CA ILE A 170 -14.44 -6.61 -35.87
C ILE A 170 -15.90 -6.14 -35.99
N GLY A 171 -16.14 -4.85 -35.80
CA GLY A 171 -17.45 -4.24 -35.95
C GLY A 171 -18.50 -4.67 -34.90
N PRO A 172 -19.74 -4.17 -35.03
CA PRO A 172 -20.81 -4.45 -34.07
C PRO A 172 -21.18 -5.94 -34.02
N GLY A 173 -21.30 -6.50 -32.81
CA GLY A 173 -21.70 -7.89 -32.58
C GLY A 173 -20.59 -8.93 -32.76
N GLY A 174 -19.37 -8.51 -33.14
CA GLY A 174 -18.19 -9.37 -33.20
C GLY A 174 -17.56 -9.63 -31.83
N ASN A 175 -16.49 -10.42 -31.80
CA ASN A 175 -15.72 -10.74 -30.59
C ASN A 175 -14.20 -10.67 -30.84
N PHE A 176 -13.44 -10.35 -29.80
CA PHE A 176 -11.99 -10.11 -29.87
C PHE A 176 -11.16 -11.34 -29.48
N LEU A 177 -11.78 -12.42 -29.01
CA LEU A 177 -11.09 -13.52 -28.31
C LEU A 177 -9.97 -14.17 -29.14
N VAL A 178 -10.22 -14.38 -30.43
CA VAL A 178 -9.28 -15.03 -31.36
C VAL A 178 -8.50 -14.02 -32.21
N HIS A 179 -8.68 -12.72 -31.98
CA HIS A 179 -8.03 -11.69 -32.80
C HIS A 179 -6.51 -11.65 -32.50
N PRO A 180 -5.63 -11.50 -33.51
CA PRO A 180 -4.19 -11.46 -33.30
C PRO A 180 -3.71 -10.39 -32.31
N HIS A 181 -4.41 -9.25 -32.24
CA HIS A 181 -4.13 -8.20 -31.23
C HIS A 181 -4.28 -8.73 -29.81
N THR A 182 -5.38 -9.42 -29.51
CA THR A 182 -5.64 -10.01 -28.19
C THR A 182 -4.57 -11.04 -27.83
N LEU A 183 -4.25 -11.97 -28.73
CA LEU A 183 -3.24 -13.00 -28.50
C LEU A 183 -1.84 -12.42 -28.23
N ARG A 184 -1.48 -11.29 -28.86
CA ARG A 184 -0.19 -10.62 -28.63
C ARG A 184 -0.12 -9.82 -27.33
N ASN A 185 -1.27 -9.33 -26.85
CA ASN A 185 -1.31 -8.34 -25.78
C ASN A 185 -1.83 -8.87 -24.43
N PHE A 186 -2.61 -9.95 -24.39
CA PHE A 186 -3.28 -10.38 -23.15
C PHE A 186 -2.33 -10.60 -21.97
N ARG A 187 -1.18 -11.28 -22.17
CA ARG A 187 -0.19 -11.52 -21.10
C ARG A 187 0.62 -10.29 -20.70
N LYS A 188 0.65 -9.26 -21.56
CA LYS A 188 1.35 -8.00 -21.27
C LYS A 188 0.42 -7.08 -20.47
N GLU A 189 -0.84 -7.05 -20.86
CA GLU A 189 -1.80 -6.07 -20.35
C GLU A 189 -2.59 -6.57 -19.14
N LEU A 190 -3.00 -7.84 -19.12
CA LEU A 190 -3.79 -8.41 -18.04
C LEU A 190 -2.88 -8.94 -16.93
N TRP A 191 -3.27 -8.68 -15.68
CA TRP A 191 -2.59 -9.24 -14.51
C TRP A 191 -3.24 -10.56 -14.11
N GLU A 192 -2.40 -11.57 -13.92
CA GLU A 192 -2.77 -12.91 -13.51
C GLU A 192 -2.43 -13.07 -12.01
N PRO A 193 -3.39 -13.51 -11.18
CA PRO A 193 -3.17 -13.74 -9.76
C PRO A 193 -2.32 -15.00 -9.53
N ASP A 194 -1.47 -14.96 -8.50
CA ASP A 194 -0.74 -16.15 -8.02
C ASP A 194 -1.49 -16.84 -6.87
N LEU A 195 -2.24 -16.05 -6.07
CA LEU A 195 -3.00 -16.55 -4.93
C LEU A 195 -4.53 -16.46 -5.11
N SER A 196 -5.05 -15.42 -5.77
CA SER A 196 -6.50 -15.21 -5.87
C SER A 196 -7.17 -16.15 -6.89
N ASP A 197 -8.21 -16.86 -6.49
CA ASP A 197 -9.02 -17.69 -7.39
C ASP A 197 -9.99 -16.84 -8.25
N ARG A 198 -9.93 -17.03 -9.58
CA ARG A 198 -10.88 -16.47 -10.56
C ARG A 198 -11.60 -17.56 -11.37
N GLN A 199 -11.58 -18.79 -10.88
CA GLN A 199 -12.16 -19.94 -11.56
C GLN A 199 -13.68 -19.94 -11.48
N THR A 200 -14.32 -20.77 -12.32
CA THR A 200 -15.75 -21.04 -12.20
C THR A 200 -16.04 -21.84 -10.92
N LEU A 201 -17.23 -21.67 -10.33
CA LEU A 201 -17.66 -22.41 -9.15
C LEU A 201 -17.48 -23.93 -9.29
N SER A 202 -17.86 -24.49 -10.44
CA SER A 202 -17.74 -25.94 -10.68
C SER A 202 -16.30 -26.42 -10.57
N LYS A 203 -15.35 -25.66 -11.12
CA LYS A 203 -13.92 -25.99 -11.08
C LYS A 203 -13.36 -25.83 -9.66
N TRP A 204 -13.69 -24.74 -8.98
CA TRP A 204 -13.29 -24.52 -7.58
C TRP A 204 -13.79 -25.63 -6.63
N VAL A 205 -15.03 -26.12 -6.86
CA VAL A 205 -15.57 -27.26 -6.11
C VAL A 205 -14.81 -28.55 -6.41
N GLU A 206 -14.49 -28.82 -7.69
CA GLU A 206 -13.69 -29.97 -8.11
C GLU A 206 -12.28 -29.94 -7.49
N ASP A 207 -11.69 -28.75 -7.38
CA ASP A 207 -10.33 -28.53 -6.87
C ASP A 207 -10.28 -28.45 -5.32
N GLY A 208 -11.39 -28.74 -4.64
CA GLY A 208 -11.45 -28.97 -3.20
C GLY A 208 -11.88 -27.79 -2.35
N LYS A 209 -12.52 -26.76 -2.94
CA LYS A 209 -13.11 -25.62 -2.21
C LYS A 209 -12.10 -24.84 -1.35
N LYS A 210 -10.89 -24.65 -1.87
CA LYS A 210 -9.83 -23.91 -1.17
C LYS A 210 -10.24 -22.45 -0.96
N ARG A 211 -9.79 -21.85 0.15
CA ARG A 211 -10.20 -20.48 0.51
C ARG A 211 -9.65 -19.42 -0.45
N THR A 212 -8.48 -19.69 -1.03
CA THR A 212 -7.76 -18.91 -2.03
C THR A 212 -7.03 -19.90 -2.94
#